data_AF-A0A3B8JKV8-F1
#
_entry.id   AF-A0A3B8JKV8-F1
#
_cell.length_a   1.000
_cell.length_b   1.000
_cell.length_c   1.000
_cell.angle_alpha   90.00
_cell.angle_beta   90.00
_cell.angle_gamma   90.00
#
_symmetry.space_group_name_H-M   'P 1'
#
loop_
_entity.id
_entity.type
_entity.pdbx_description
1 polymer ?
#
loop_
_entity_poly.entity_id
_entity_poly.type
_entity_poly.pdbx_seq_one_letter_code
_entity_poly.pdbx_strand_id
1 'polypeptide(L)'
;SGGSGNDYYSVDSASDTVTELAGEGIDTVSASTTSYTLGSNVENLYFYSYGSSSYTTGYGNELDNVISGNYSSDNSLYGNAGNDTLYGGSGNDYLDGGTGNDALYGYAGNDYLNGGTGNDAMSGGSGN
;
A
#
# COMPACT_ATOMS: atom_id res chain seq x y z
N SER A 1 -12.38 8.19 13.26
CA SER A 1 -12.69 9.34 12.39
C SER A 1 -11.77 10.47 12.76
N GLY A 2 -11.07 11.01 11.77
CA GLY A 2 -10.15 12.13 11.85
C GLY A 2 -10.87 13.46 11.59
N GLY A 3 -11.83 13.43 10.66
CA GLY A 3 -12.69 14.58 10.34
C GLY A 3 -12.21 15.25 9.07
N SER A 4 -12.40 16.56 8.94
CA SER A 4 -11.91 17.28 7.76
C SER A 4 -10.42 17.59 7.88
N GLY A 5 -9.68 17.40 6.81
CA GLY A 5 -8.24 17.64 6.71
C GLY A 5 -7.51 16.36 6.30
N ASN A 6 -6.17 16.44 6.31
CA ASN A 6 -5.33 15.27 6.13
C ASN A 6 -5.06 14.66 7.50
N ASP A 7 -5.59 13.47 7.73
CA ASP A 7 -5.54 12.77 9.00
C ASP A 7 -4.58 11.57 8.98
N TYR A 8 -4.20 11.16 10.20
CA TYR A 8 -3.27 10.06 10.41
C TYR A 8 -3.84 9.06 11.41
N TYR A 9 -3.99 7.81 10.97
CA TYR A 9 -4.53 6.72 11.77
C TYR A 9 -3.44 5.72 12.12
N SER A 10 -3.34 5.39 13.41
CA SER A 10 -2.56 4.24 13.86
C SER A 10 -3.49 3.04 13.94
N VAL A 11 -3.14 1.98 13.21
CA VAL A 11 -3.83 0.68 13.25
C VAL A 11 -2.85 -0.36 13.77
N ASP A 12 -3.14 -0.89 14.97
CA ASP A 12 -2.32 -1.92 15.60
C ASP A 12 -3.07 -3.25 15.80
N SER A 13 -4.37 -3.26 15.51
CA SER A 13 -5.20 -4.44 15.58
C SER A 13 -6.19 -4.52 14.43
N ALA A 14 -6.62 -5.75 14.10
CA ALA A 14 -7.70 -5.95 13.13
C ALA A 14 -9.07 -5.43 13.61
N SER A 15 -9.19 -5.02 14.87
CA SER A 15 -10.41 -4.39 15.40
C SER A 15 -10.46 -2.88 15.20
N ASP A 16 -9.35 -2.25 14.81
CA ASP A 16 -9.34 -0.82 14.55
C ASP A 16 -10.11 -0.52 13.26
N THR A 17 -10.92 0.53 13.31
CA THR A 17 -11.71 0.98 12.16
C THR A 17 -11.31 2.39 11.81
N VAL A 18 -11.08 2.61 10.52
CA VAL A 18 -10.83 3.92 9.93
C VAL A 18 -12.09 4.32 9.16
N THR A 19 -12.52 5.56 9.33
CA THR A 19 -13.74 6.07 8.70
C THR A 19 -13.47 7.49 8.28
N GLU A 20 -13.56 7.70 6.97
CA GLU A 20 -13.39 8.99 6.29
C GLU A 20 -14.54 9.28 5.35
N LEU A 21 -14.86 10.56 5.19
CA LEU A 21 -15.84 11.02 4.21
C LEU A 21 -15.15 11.56 2.95
N ALA A 22 -15.89 11.57 1.85
CA ALA A 22 -15.36 12.01 0.58
C ALA A 22 -14.98 13.50 0.61
N GLY A 23 -13.79 13.82 0.11
CA GLY A 23 -13.30 15.20 -0.04
C GLY A 23 -12.84 15.84 1.27
N GLU A 24 -12.54 15.04 2.29
CA GLU A 24 -12.02 15.55 3.56
C GLU A 24 -10.52 15.78 3.56
N GLY A 25 -9.74 15.09 2.72
CA GLY A 25 -8.31 15.38 2.58
C GLY A 25 -7.57 14.27 1.86
N ILE A 26 -6.29 14.15 2.18
CA ILE A 26 -5.43 13.02 1.85
C ILE A 26 -5.02 12.36 3.16
N ASP A 27 -5.57 11.18 3.41
CA ASP A 27 -5.52 10.52 4.71
C ASP A 27 -4.55 9.36 4.71
N THR A 28 -3.92 9.10 5.86
CA THR A 28 -2.87 8.09 6.00
C THR A 28 -3.22 7.09 7.08
N VAL A 29 -3.25 5.81 6.70
CA VAL A 29 -3.20 4.71 7.64
C VAL A 29 -1.77 4.26 7.82
N SER A 30 -1.36 4.20 9.07
CA SER A 30 -0.12 3.60 9.52
C SER A 30 -0.46 2.30 10.24
N ALA A 31 -0.11 1.18 9.63
CA ALA A 31 -0.47 -0.14 10.11
C ALA A 31 0.76 -0.86 10.70
N SER A 32 0.60 -1.43 11.90
CA SER A 32 1.53 -2.42 12.45
C SER A 32 0.99 -3.85 12.31
N THR A 33 -0.19 -4.05 11.72
CA THR A 33 -0.72 -5.39 11.43
C THR A 33 0.02 -6.04 10.26
N THR A 34 -0.13 -7.36 10.09
CA THR A 34 0.40 -8.07 8.89
C THR A 34 -0.51 -7.95 7.68
N SER A 35 -1.73 -7.43 7.84
CA SER A 35 -2.61 -7.15 6.71
C SER A 35 -3.54 -5.99 7.00
N TYR A 36 -3.78 -5.17 5.98
CA TYR A 36 -4.73 -4.06 6.03
C TYR A 36 -5.33 -3.78 4.65
N THR A 37 -6.60 -3.39 4.64
CA THR A 37 -7.32 -2.92 3.44
C THR A 37 -7.79 -1.51 3.70
N LEU A 38 -7.43 -0.58 2.82
CA LEU A 38 -7.91 0.80 2.89
C LEU A 38 -9.44 0.83 2.74
N GLY A 39 -10.10 1.51 3.68
CA GLY A 39 -11.50 1.88 3.52
C GLY A 39 -11.67 2.92 2.41
N SER A 40 -12.91 3.19 2.01
CA SER A 40 -13.20 4.29 1.08
C SER A 40 -12.68 5.63 1.61
N ASN A 41 -12.28 6.52 0.69
CA ASN A 41 -11.81 7.88 1.01
C ASN A 41 -10.50 7.92 1.82
N VAL A 42 -9.69 6.86 1.76
CA VAL A 42 -8.36 6.84 2.36
C VAL A 42 -7.33 6.58 1.27
N GLU A 43 -6.32 7.41 1.18
CA GLU A 43 -5.40 7.42 0.04
C GLU A 43 -4.07 6.73 0.35
N ASN A 44 -3.60 6.74 1.61
CA ASN A 44 -2.26 6.23 1.93
C ASN A 44 -2.28 5.10 2.95
N LEU A 45 -1.45 4.09 2.69
CA LEU A 45 -1.16 2.99 3.61
C LEU A 45 0.35 2.85 3.79
N TYR A 46 0.79 2.86 5.04
CA TYR A 46 2.19 2.67 5.42
C TYR A 46 2.31 1.56 6.48
N PHE A 47 3.03 0.48 6.17
CA PHE A 47 3.33 -0.55 7.17
C PHE A 47 4.61 -0.21 7.95
N TYR A 48 4.50 -0.09 9.28
CA TYR A 48 5.63 0.19 10.16
C TYR A 48 5.82 -0.92 11.20
N SER A 49 6.48 -1.99 10.76
CA SER A 49 7.08 -3.06 11.58
C SER A 49 6.15 -3.97 12.40
N TYR A 50 6.23 -5.28 12.10
CA TYR A 50 6.28 -6.34 13.11
C TYR A 50 7.54 -7.20 12.88
N GLY A 51 8.54 -7.05 13.78
CA GLY A 51 9.73 -7.89 13.92
C GLY A 51 10.35 -8.45 12.63
N SER A 52 11.22 -7.67 11.97
CA SER A 52 12.21 -8.00 10.91
C SER A 52 11.94 -9.08 9.84
N SER A 53 10.78 -9.73 9.75
CA SER A 53 10.55 -10.87 8.84
C SER A 53 9.06 -11.24 8.65
N SER A 54 8.11 -10.39 9.05
CA SER A 54 6.68 -10.71 8.90
C SER A 54 6.20 -10.31 7.50
N TYR A 55 5.76 -11.29 6.72
CA TYR A 55 5.08 -11.05 5.44
C TYR A 55 3.89 -10.10 5.64
N THR A 56 3.77 -9.05 4.82
CA THR A 56 2.62 -8.14 4.92
C THR A 56 1.74 -8.14 3.69
N THR A 57 0.46 -7.83 3.86
CA THR A 57 -0.49 -7.73 2.75
C THR A 57 -1.32 -6.45 2.83
N GLY A 58 -1.11 -5.54 1.89
CA GLY A 58 -1.81 -4.26 1.76
C GLY A 58 -2.76 -4.27 0.57
N TYR A 59 -3.97 -3.76 0.76
CA TYR A 59 -4.93 -3.54 -0.32
C TYR A 59 -5.38 -2.07 -0.35
N GLY A 60 -5.36 -1.48 -1.53
CA GLY A 60 -5.95 -0.18 -1.85
C GLY A 60 -7.46 -0.25 -2.02
N ASN A 61 -8.03 0.77 -2.63
CA ASN A 61 -9.46 0.97 -2.89
C ASN A 61 -9.69 1.44 -4.35
N GLU A 62 -10.69 2.29 -4.60
CA GLU A 62 -11.01 2.80 -5.94
C GLU A 62 -10.34 4.15 -6.27
N LEU A 63 -9.49 4.66 -5.36
CA LEU A 63 -8.81 5.95 -5.47
C LEU A 63 -7.36 5.74 -5.88
N ASP A 64 -6.72 6.84 -6.31
CA ASP A 64 -5.27 6.88 -6.51
C ASP A 64 -4.57 6.71 -5.13
N ASN A 65 -4.08 5.51 -4.82
CA ASN A 65 -3.48 5.18 -3.54
C ASN A 65 -1.95 5.23 -3.55
N VAL A 66 -1.38 5.52 -2.37
CA VAL A 66 0.04 5.33 -2.10
C VAL A 66 0.20 4.27 -1.03
N ILE A 67 0.74 3.11 -1.40
CA ILE A 67 0.90 1.97 -0.51
C ILE A 67 2.38 1.65 -0.36
N SER A 68 2.88 1.69 0.86
CA SER A 68 4.22 1.25 1.22
C SER A 68 4.16 0.02 2.11
N GLY A 69 4.72 -1.07 1.60
CA GLY A 69 4.97 -2.29 2.35
C GLY A 69 5.95 -2.05 3.50
N ASN A 70 6.17 -3.11 4.28
CA ASN A 70 7.18 -3.09 5.31
C ASN A 70 8.56 -3.19 4.68
N TYR A 71 9.41 -2.21 5.01
CA TYR A 71 10.70 -1.99 4.37
C TYR A 71 11.69 -3.19 4.41
N SER A 72 11.53 -4.15 5.33
CA SER A 72 12.51 -5.23 5.56
C SER A 72 11.91 -6.64 5.51
N SER A 73 10.81 -6.83 4.80
CA SER A 73 10.10 -8.10 4.68
C SER A 73 9.44 -8.23 3.33
N ASP A 74 9.20 -9.45 2.88
CA ASP A 74 8.34 -9.73 1.73
C ASP A 74 6.92 -9.14 1.92
N ASN A 75 6.37 -8.58 0.85
CA ASN A 75 5.05 -7.94 0.84
C ASN A 75 4.16 -8.46 -0.30
N SER A 76 2.85 -8.36 -0.11
CA SER A 76 1.84 -8.42 -1.16
C SER A 76 1.06 -7.12 -1.17
N LEU A 77 1.22 -6.30 -2.20
CA LEU A 77 0.56 -5.00 -2.32
C LEU A 77 -0.35 -5.00 -3.55
N TYR A 78 -1.59 -4.60 -3.35
CA TYR A 78 -2.61 -4.51 -4.40
C TYR A 78 -3.15 -3.08 -4.45
N GLY A 79 -2.98 -2.37 -5.57
CA GLY A 79 -3.52 -1.03 -5.80
C GLY A 79 -5.04 -1.04 -5.98
N ASN A 80 -5.54 -2.02 -6.75
CA ASN A 80 -6.92 -2.19 -7.19
C ASN A 80 -7.29 -1.24 -8.34
N ALA A 81 -7.98 -0.13 -8.09
CA ALA A 81 -8.38 0.78 -9.15
C ALA A 81 -7.96 2.20 -8.79
N GLY A 82 -7.52 2.97 -9.78
CA GLY A 82 -6.91 4.27 -9.55
C GLY A 82 -5.51 4.28 -10.14
N ASN A 83 -4.86 5.45 -10.17
CA ASN A 83 -3.44 5.54 -10.52
C ASN A 83 -2.62 5.37 -9.25
N ASP A 84 -2.23 4.14 -8.96
CA ASP A 84 -1.62 3.77 -7.70
C ASP A 84 -0.11 3.91 -7.71
N THR A 85 0.47 4.11 -6.53
CA THR A 85 1.90 4.02 -6.30
C THR A 85 2.21 2.99 -5.23
N LEU A 86 2.91 1.92 -5.60
CA LEU A 86 3.22 0.80 -4.73
C LEU A 86 4.74 0.72 -4.47
N TYR A 87 5.12 0.64 -3.20
CA TYR A 87 6.50 0.51 -2.75
C TYR A 87 6.67 -0.80 -1.97
N GLY A 88 7.37 -1.78 -2.55
CA GLY A 88 7.65 -3.08 -1.94
C GLY A 88 8.60 -2.94 -0.76
N GLY A 89 9.86 -2.60 -1.03
CA GLY A 89 10.86 -2.38 0.00
C GLY A 89 12.01 -3.37 -0.15
N SER A 90 12.51 -3.92 0.95
CA SER A 90 13.41 -5.07 0.86
C SER A 90 12.59 -6.34 1.08
N GLY A 91 12.92 -7.41 0.38
CA GLY A 91 12.16 -8.67 0.42
C GLY A 91 11.86 -9.15 -0.99
N ASN A 92 11.25 -10.32 -1.11
CA ASN A 92 10.69 -10.76 -2.39
C ASN A 92 9.23 -10.33 -2.43
N ASP A 93 8.96 -9.22 -3.11
CA ASP A 93 7.66 -8.58 -3.06
C ASP A 93 6.75 -9.00 -4.23
N TYR A 94 5.45 -8.99 -3.99
CA TYR A 94 4.41 -9.10 -5.01
C TYR A 94 3.65 -7.77 -5.06
N LEU A 95 3.72 -7.07 -6.19
CA LEU A 95 3.05 -5.80 -6.43
C LEU A 95 2.09 -5.95 -7.61
N ASP A 96 0.81 -5.60 -7.40
CA ASP A 96 -0.23 -5.60 -8.42
C ASP A 96 -0.90 -4.23 -8.48
N GLY A 97 -0.70 -3.48 -9.57
CA GLY A 97 -1.30 -2.17 -9.79
C GLY A 97 -2.82 -2.24 -9.96
N GLY A 98 -3.29 -3.21 -10.74
CA GLY A 98 -4.71 -3.38 -11.03
C GLY A 98 -5.15 -2.58 -12.24
N THR A 99 -6.05 -1.61 -12.09
CA THR A 99 -6.53 -0.78 -13.21
C THR A 99 -6.16 0.68 -13.00
N GLY A 100 -5.51 1.29 -13.98
CA GLY A 100 -5.09 2.69 -13.91
C GLY A 100 -3.72 2.85 -14.54
N ASN A 101 -3.08 4.00 -14.37
CA ASN A 101 -1.68 4.14 -14.77
C ASN A 101 -0.83 4.10 -13.50
N ASP A 102 -0.27 2.92 -13.22
CA ASP A 102 0.31 2.66 -11.91
C ASP A 102 1.83 2.86 -11.89
N ALA A 103 2.39 3.10 -10.71
CA ALA A 103 3.82 3.18 -10.47
C ALA A 103 4.24 2.15 -9.42
N LEU A 104 4.95 1.10 -9.85
CA LEU A 104 5.35 -0.02 -9.01
C LEU A 104 6.87 -0.02 -8.81
N TYR A 105 7.31 -0.01 -7.55
CA TYR A 105 8.71 -0.01 -7.15
C TYR A 105 8.99 -1.21 -6.23
N GLY A 106 9.63 -2.25 -6.77
CA GLY A 106 10.00 -3.44 -6.00
C GLY A 106 11.14 -3.18 -5.01
N TYR A 107 12.14 -2.40 -5.44
CA TYR A 107 13.37 -2.12 -4.71
C TYR A 107 14.30 -3.32 -4.55
N ALA A 108 14.44 -3.97 -3.39
CA ALA A 108 15.50 -4.93 -3.15
C ALA A 108 14.97 -6.34 -2.90
N GLY A 109 15.34 -7.29 -3.75
CA GLY A 109 14.95 -8.69 -3.69
C GLY A 109 14.30 -9.15 -4.98
N ASN A 110 13.79 -10.38 -4.99
CA ASN A 110 13.27 -11.00 -6.20
C ASN A 110 11.77 -10.73 -6.30
N ASP A 111 11.44 -9.63 -6.95
CA ASP A 111 10.08 -9.11 -6.97
C ASP A 111 9.27 -9.61 -8.17
N TYR A 112 7.96 -9.71 -7.97
CA TYR A 112 6.97 -9.88 -9.02
C TYR A 112 6.14 -8.60 -9.14
N LEU A 113 6.23 -7.94 -10.29
CA LEU A 113 5.50 -6.70 -10.58
C LEU A 113 4.49 -6.95 -11.70
N ASN A 114 3.22 -6.70 -11.41
CA ASN A 114 2.13 -6.72 -12.37
C ASN A 114 1.47 -5.34 -12.42
N GLY A 115 1.70 -4.58 -13.49
CA GLY A 115 1.02 -3.29 -13.67
C GLY A 115 -0.49 -3.41 -13.89
N GLY A 116 -0.96 -4.56 -14.40
CA GLY A 116 -2.37 -4.74 -14.72
C GLY A 116 -2.77 -4.03 -16.02
N THR A 117 -3.87 -3.27 -16.01
CA THR A 117 -4.37 -2.55 -17.19
C THR A 117 -4.05 -1.07 -17.11
N GLY A 118 -3.44 -0.54 -18.17
CA GLY A 118 -3.18 0.89 -18.36
C GLY A 118 -1.75 1.12 -18.78
N ASN A 119 -1.22 2.33 -18.57
CA ASN A 119 0.17 2.66 -18.90
C ASN A 119 1.00 2.71 -17.62
N ASP A 120 1.62 1.59 -17.27
CA ASP A 120 2.28 1.44 -15.99
C ASP A 120 3.78 1.75 -16.06
N ALA A 121 4.30 2.32 -14.98
CA ALA A 121 5.71 2.48 -14.72
C ALA A 121 6.16 1.45 -13.69
N MET A 122 7.08 0.55 -14.08
CA MET A 122 7.57 -0.50 -13.18
C MET A 122 9.09 -0.45 -13.05
N SER A 123 9.57 -0.53 -11.81
CA SER A 123 10.99 -0.63 -11.47
C SER A 123 11.21 -1.74 -10.45
N GLY A 124 11.69 -2.89 -10.93
CA GLY A 124 12.01 -4.05 -10.07
C GLY A 124 13.25 -3.87 -9.19
N GLY A 125 14.05 -2.82 -9.40
CA GLY A 125 15.21 -2.55 -8.54
C GLY A 125 16.32 -3.62 -8.60
N SER A 126 16.91 -3.94 -7.44
CA SER A 126 18.03 -4.88 -7.28
C SER A 126 17.57 -6.27 -6.82
N GLY A 127 17.76 -7.28 -7.65
CA GLY A 127 17.43 -8.70 -7.38
C GLY A 127 17.46 -9.49 -8.68
N ASN A 128 17.29 -10.82 -8.64
CA ASN A 128 17.21 -11.69 -9.83
C ASN A 128 16.02 -12.65 -9.79
#